data_AF-A0A941VUR3-F1
#
_entry.id   AF-A0A941VUR3-F1
#
_cell.length_a   1.000
_cell.length_b   1.000
_cell.length_c   1.000
_cell.angle_alpha   90.00
_cell.angle_beta   90.00
_cell.angle_gamma   90.00
#
_symmetry.space_group_name_H-M   'P 1'
#
loop_
_entity.id
_entity.type
_entity.pdbx_description
1 polymer ?
#
loop_
_entity_poly.entity_id
_entity_poly.type
_entity_poly.pdbx_seq_one_letter_code
_entity_poly.pdbx_strand_id
1 'polypeptide(L)'
;HLATNFQNIVMDHPELPADLRQRILAWLDANAQGERKSGDTDEQFYYRARKRAIGPFKQEMWDLPAPVRDAIAADLEQTFGFLFDQLAVNGTAEVVRTHTRAPVQHHVMLAKVGAAADDPDAGE
;
A
#
# COMPACT_ATOMS: atom_id res chain seq x y z
N HIS A 1 9.75 8.33 3.57
CA HIS A 1 9.19 8.16 2.23
C HIS A 1 7.68 8.31 2.29
N LEU A 2 7.07 9.00 1.33
CA LEU A 2 5.63 9.25 1.32
C LEU A 2 4.80 7.96 1.20
N ALA A 3 5.25 7.02 0.35
CA ALA A 3 4.61 5.73 0.13
C ALA A 3 4.46 4.89 1.43
N THR A 4 5.45 4.95 2.32
CA THR A 4 5.42 4.24 3.61
C THR A 4 4.24 4.67 4.47
N ASN A 5 3.88 5.97 4.46
CA ASN A 5 2.77 6.44 5.27
C ASN A 5 1.42 5.87 4.81
N PHE A 6 1.19 5.78 3.50
CA PHE A 6 -0.01 5.14 2.97
C PHE A 6 -0.05 3.64 3.27
N GLN A 7 1.10 2.98 3.19
CA GLN A 7 1.18 1.58 3.61
C GLN A 7 0.84 1.43 5.09
N ASN A 8 1.31 2.33 5.96
CA ASN A 8 1.00 2.41 7.39
C ASN A 8 -0.52 2.45 7.62
N ILE A 9 -1.19 3.41 6.98
CA ILE A 9 -2.65 3.56 7.05
C ILE A 9 -3.35 2.23 6.75
N VAL A 10 -2.96 1.51 5.69
CA VAL A 10 -3.62 0.26 5.31
C VAL A 10 -3.37 -0.87 6.32
N MET A 11 -2.11 -1.19 6.65
CA MET A 11 -1.83 -2.42 7.44
C MET A 11 -2.03 -2.22 8.95
N ASP A 12 -2.16 -0.97 9.40
CA ASP A 12 -2.41 -0.63 10.81
C ASP A 12 -3.85 -0.13 11.03
N HIS A 13 -4.71 -0.16 10.00
CA HIS A 13 -6.09 0.28 10.09
C HIS A 13 -6.89 -0.57 11.09
N PRO A 14 -7.73 0.04 11.96
CA PRO A 14 -8.50 -0.71 12.96
C PRO A 14 -9.51 -1.70 12.36
N GLU A 15 -10.06 -1.40 11.18
CA GLU A 15 -10.99 -2.29 10.47
C GLU A 15 -10.29 -3.43 9.71
N LEU A 16 -8.94 -3.44 9.64
CA LEU A 16 -8.25 -4.56 9.03
C LEU A 16 -8.48 -5.82 9.88
N PRO A 17 -8.93 -6.95 9.30
CA PRO A 17 -9.21 -8.16 10.06
C PRO A 17 -8.00 -8.58 10.90
N ALA A 18 -8.21 -8.74 12.21
CA ALA A 18 -7.13 -9.05 13.15
C ALA A 18 -6.43 -10.38 12.81
N ASP A 19 -7.16 -11.36 12.28
CA ASP A 19 -6.60 -12.63 11.82
C ASP A 19 -5.67 -12.42 10.61
N LEU A 20 -6.03 -11.56 9.66
CA LEU A 20 -5.20 -11.22 8.52
C LEU A 20 -3.91 -10.54 8.97
N ARG A 21 -4.03 -9.57 9.89
CA ARG A 21 -2.86 -8.92 10.49
C ARG A 21 -1.93 -9.93 11.18
N GLN A 22 -2.48 -10.86 11.97
CA GLN A 22 -1.68 -11.91 12.63
C GLN A 22 -0.98 -12.82 11.62
N ARG A 23 -1.66 -13.23 10.54
CA ARG A 23 -1.07 -14.07 9.48
C ARG A 23 0.06 -13.35 8.75
N ILE A 24 -0.07 -12.04 8.52
CA ILE A 24 1.01 -11.22 7.96
C ILE A 24 2.23 -11.23 8.88
N LEU A 25 2.05 -10.98 10.18
CA LEU A 25 3.16 -10.96 11.13
C LEU A 25 3.87 -12.32 11.20
N ALA A 26 3.10 -13.41 11.29
CA ALA A 26 3.64 -14.77 11.29
C ALA A 26 4.39 -15.10 9.99
N TRP A 27 3.89 -14.62 8.84
CA TRP A 27 4.59 -14.79 7.57
C TRP A 27 5.90 -13.99 7.53
N LEU A 28 5.92 -12.76 8.06
CA LEU A 28 7.14 -11.95 8.17
C LEU A 28 8.17 -12.63 9.07
N ASP A 29 7.74 -13.19 10.19
CA ASP A 29 8.61 -13.95 11.08
C ASP A 29 9.25 -15.15 10.38
N ALA A 30 8.54 -15.82 9.49
CA ALA A 30 9.08 -16.97 8.77
C ALA A 30 9.93 -16.60 7.54
N ASN A 31 9.59 -15.51 6.83
CA ASN A 31 10.08 -15.26 5.47
C ASN A 31 10.92 -13.99 5.31
N ALA A 32 10.88 -13.08 6.29
CA ALA A 32 11.51 -11.77 6.18
C ALA A 32 12.63 -11.53 7.22
N GLN A 33 13.17 -12.58 7.86
CA GLN A 33 14.22 -12.46 8.88
C GLN A 33 15.47 -11.71 8.42
N GLY A 34 15.76 -11.68 7.11
CA GLY A 34 16.85 -10.88 6.55
C GLY A 34 16.68 -9.36 6.73
N GLU A 35 15.46 -8.87 6.98
CA GLU A 35 15.16 -7.46 7.28
C GLU A 35 15.41 -7.12 8.76
N ARG A 36 15.61 -8.13 9.62
CA ARG A 36 15.77 -7.95 11.06
C ARG A 36 17.18 -7.51 11.40
N LYS A 37 17.30 -6.38 12.11
CA LYS A 37 18.59 -5.88 12.59
C LYS A 37 18.86 -6.30 14.03
N SER A 38 20.13 -6.40 14.39
CA SER A 38 20.55 -6.63 15.78
C SER A 38 20.01 -5.52 16.67
N GLY A 39 19.18 -5.87 17.65
CA GLY A 39 18.58 -4.94 18.59
C GLY A 39 17.22 -4.35 18.17
N ASP A 40 16.68 -4.72 16.99
CA ASP A 40 15.31 -4.36 16.64
C ASP A 40 14.31 -5.00 17.62
N THR A 41 13.34 -4.23 18.12
CA THR A 41 12.14 -4.81 18.73
C THR A 41 11.30 -5.52 17.66
N ASP A 42 10.33 -6.33 18.07
CA ASP A 42 9.42 -7.00 17.12
C ASP A 42 8.67 -5.95 16.29
N GLU A 43 8.20 -4.86 16.90
CA GLU A 43 7.50 -3.77 16.21
C GLU A 43 8.39 -3.07 15.17
N GLN A 44 9.65 -2.82 15.50
CA GLN A 44 10.61 -2.20 14.58
C GLN A 44 10.91 -3.12 13.39
N PHE A 45 11.04 -4.42 13.66
CA PHE A 45 11.18 -5.44 12.63
C PHE A 45 9.96 -5.46 11.70
N TYR A 46 8.75 -5.61 12.25
CA TYR A 46 7.52 -5.67 11.47
C TYR A 46 7.28 -4.40 10.65
N TYR A 47 7.51 -3.23 11.25
CA TYR A 47 7.39 -1.94 10.56
C TYR A 47 8.29 -1.87 9.32
N ARG A 48 9.52 -2.40 9.40
CA ARG A 48 10.47 -2.41 8.27
C ARG A 48 10.13 -3.49 7.24
N ALA A 49 9.81 -4.69 7.71
CA ALA A 49 9.65 -5.87 6.89
C ALA A 49 8.29 -5.93 6.16
N ARG A 50 7.28 -5.18 6.63
CA ARG A 50 5.89 -5.20 6.09
C ARG A 50 5.76 -5.07 4.57
N LYS A 51 6.69 -4.40 3.88
CA LYS A 51 6.68 -4.32 2.40
C LYS A 51 6.80 -5.70 1.75
N ARG A 52 7.51 -6.64 2.37
CA ARG A 52 7.65 -8.02 1.90
C ARG A 52 6.33 -8.79 1.92
N ALA A 53 5.38 -8.38 2.77
CA ALA A 53 4.07 -9.03 2.83
C ALA A 53 3.10 -8.56 1.73
N ILE A 54 3.41 -7.50 0.95
CA ILE A 54 2.51 -6.99 -0.09
C ILE A 54 2.22 -8.06 -1.15
N GLY A 55 3.26 -8.73 -1.67
CA GLY A 55 3.10 -9.78 -2.68
C GLY A 55 2.27 -10.97 -2.19
N PRO A 56 2.70 -11.66 -1.11
CA PRO A 56 2.03 -12.84 -0.58
C PRO A 56 0.56 -12.61 -0.18
N PHE A 57 0.23 -11.44 0.36
CA PHE A 57 -1.12 -11.12 0.84
C PHE A 57 -1.93 -10.26 -0.14
N LYS A 58 -1.42 -10.02 -1.36
CA LYS A 58 -2.07 -9.12 -2.32
C LYS A 58 -3.53 -9.51 -2.56
N GLN A 59 -3.79 -10.77 -2.88
CA GLN A 59 -5.16 -11.20 -3.17
C GLN A 59 -6.09 -10.98 -1.97
N GLU A 60 -5.67 -11.36 -0.76
CA GLU A 60 -6.48 -11.20 0.44
C GLU A 60 -6.79 -9.74 0.76
N MET A 61 -5.82 -8.84 0.54
CA MET A 61 -6.02 -7.39 0.66
C MET A 61 -7.02 -6.85 -0.36
N TRP A 62 -6.99 -7.37 -1.59
CA TRP A 62 -7.93 -6.99 -2.66
C TRP A 62 -9.33 -7.56 -2.43
N ASP A 63 -9.42 -8.76 -1.85
CA ASP A 63 -10.65 -9.49 -1.58
C ASP A 63 -11.31 -9.09 -0.23
N LEU A 64 -10.76 -8.08 0.47
CA LEU A 64 -11.34 -7.57 1.71
C LEU A 64 -12.83 -7.20 1.52
N PRO A 65 -13.69 -7.45 2.53
CA PRO A 65 -15.09 -7.06 2.47
C PRO A 65 -15.25 -5.56 2.15
N ALA A 66 -16.25 -5.21 1.34
CA ALA A 66 -16.48 -3.82 0.93
C ALA A 66 -16.50 -2.82 2.12
N PRO A 67 -17.19 -3.09 3.25
CA PRO A 67 -17.17 -2.17 4.39
C PRO A 67 -15.78 -1.89 4.96
N VAL A 68 -14.90 -2.90 4.99
CA VAL A 68 -13.51 -2.74 5.44
C VAL A 68 -12.71 -1.91 4.45
N ARG A 69 -12.85 -2.21 3.15
CA ARG A 69 -12.19 -1.46 2.08
C ARG A 69 -12.62 0.00 2.07
N ASP A 70 -13.91 0.27 2.28
CA ASP A 70 -14.47 1.62 2.28
C ASP A 70 -13.94 2.44 3.48
N ALA A 71 -13.82 1.81 4.65
CA ALA A 71 -13.24 2.48 5.82
C ALA A 71 -11.76 2.84 5.61
N ILE A 72 -10.95 1.89 5.11
CA ILE A 72 -9.54 2.14 4.77
C ILE A 72 -9.42 3.22 3.68
N ALA A 73 -10.30 3.18 2.67
CA ALA A 73 -10.31 4.16 1.59
C ALA A 73 -10.62 5.57 2.09
N ALA A 74 -11.52 5.73 3.07
CA ALA A 74 -11.84 7.03 3.65
C ALA A 74 -10.63 7.67 4.35
N ASP A 75 -9.88 6.90 5.15
CA ASP A 75 -8.67 7.38 5.82
C ASP A 75 -7.54 7.72 4.82
N LEU A 76 -7.41 6.93 3.76
CA LEU A 76 -6.50 7.22 2.65
C LEU A 76 -6.92 8.51 1.93
N GLU A 77 -8.20 8.67 1.60
CA GLU A 77 -8.73 9.84 0.91
C GLU A 77 -8.52 11.11 1.73
N GLN A 78 -8.76 11.07 3.04
CA GLN A 78 -8.48 12.18 3.94
C GLN A 78 -6.99 12.58 3.89
N THR A 79 -6.09 11.60 3.90
CA THR A 79 -4.65 11.84 3.83
C THR A 79 -4.24 12.42 2.47
N PHE A 80 -4.79 11.90 1.36
CA PHE A 80 -4.55 12.46 0.02
C PHE A 80 -5.08 13.88 -0.11
N GLY A 81 -6.30 14.15 0.38
CA GLY A 81 -6.89 15.49 0.38
C GLY A 81 -6.00 16.49 1.13
N PHE A 82 -5.56 16.13 2.34
CA PHE A 82 -4.61 16.94 3.11
C PHE A 82 -3.32 17.23 2.32
N LEU A 83 -2.71 16.23 1.68
CA LEU A 83 -1.49 16.42 0.91
C LEU A 83 -1.70 17.28 -0.34
N PHE A 84 -2.83 17.12 -1.04
CA PHE A 84 -3.18 17.94 -2.20
C PHE A 84 -3.36 19.41 -1.82
N ASP A 85 -3.96 19.68 -0.66
CA ASP A 85 -4.06 21.03 -0.12
C ASP A 85 -2.67 21.62 0.18
N GLN A 86 -1.82 20.87 0.89
CA GLN A 86 -0.46 21.31 1.22
C GLN A 86 0.42 21.56 -0.03
N LEU A 87 0.19 20.80 -1.09
CA LEU A 87 0.93 20.90 -2.35
C LEU A 87 0.28 21.87 -3.35
N ALA A 88 -0.76 22.62 -2.95
CA ALA A 88 -1.48 23.57 -3.78
C ALA A 88 -1.97 22.96 -5.11
N VAL A 89 -2.41 21.70 -5.08
CA VAL A 89 -2.92 20.99 -6.26
C VAL A 89 -4.28 21.55 -6.70
N ASN A 90 -5.06 22.09 -5.76
CA ASN A 90 -6.38 22.65 -6.05
C ASN A 90 -6.35 23.76 -7.10
N GLY A 91 -7.32 23.73 -8.02
CA GLY A 91 -7.44 24.73 -9.10
C GLY A 91 -6.48 24.54 -10.27
N THR A 92 -5.58 23.55 -10.24
CA THR A 92 -4.58 23.34 -11.32
C THR A 92 -5.09 22.51 -12.50
N ALA A 93 -6.31 21.97 -12.44
CA ALA A 93 -6.86 21.08 -13.46
C ALA A 93 -6.81 21.69 -14.88
N GLU A 94 -7.09 22.98 -15.04
CA GLU A 94 -7.04 23.65 -16.34
C GLU A 94 -5.61 23.81 -16.87
N VAL A 95 -4.67 24.10 -15.98
CA VAL A 95 -3.24 24.19 -16.30
C VAL A 95 -2.73 22.83 -16.79
N VAL A 96 -3.08 21.75 -16.09
CA VAL A 96 -2.74 20.38 -16.51
C VAL A 96 -3.34 20.07 -17.88
N ARG A 97 -4.62 20.36 -18.11
CA ARG A 97 -5.27 20.13 -19.42
C ARG A 97 -4.61 20.90 -20.56
N THR A 98 -4.18 22.13 -20.31
CA THR A 98 -3.55 22.99 -21.32
C THR A 98 -2.15 22.52 -21.68
N HIS A 99 -1.37 22.06 -20.70
CA HIS A 99 0.06 21.80 -20.87
C HIS A 99 0.44 20.32 -20.95
N THR A 100 -0.51 19.41 -20.76
CA THR A 100 -0.26 17.97 -20.86
C THR A 100 -1.14 17.34 -21.93
N ARG A 101 -0.61 16.34 -22.63
CA ARG A 101 -1.37 15.49 -23.55
C ARG A 101 -1.35 14.08 -22.99
N ALA A 102 -2.44 13.68 -22.35
CA ALA A 102 -2.54 12.33 -21.79
C ALA A 102 -2.43 11.29 -22.91
N PRO A 103 -1.57 10.26 -22.77
CA PRO A 103 -1.54 9.16 -23.72
C PRO A 103 -2.84 8.36 -23.64
N VAL A 104 -3.32 7.89 -24.79
CA VAL A 104 -4.46 6.96 -24.83
C VAL A 104 -3.99 5.62 -24.28
N GLN A 105 -4.50 5.23 -23.12
CA GLN A 105 -4.22 3.94 -22.49
C GLN A 105 -5.21 2.90 -23.04
N HIS A 106 -4.76 2.09 -24.01
CA HIS A 106 -5.51 0.91 -24.43
C HIS A 106 -5.27 -0.22 -23.42
N HIS A 107 -6.13 -0.30 -22.40
CA HIS A 107 -6.11 -1.44 -21.49
C HIS A 107 -6.67 -2.65 -22.24
N VAL A 108 -5.78 -3.52 -22.74
CA VAL A 108 -6.17 -4.88 -23.09
C VAL A 108 -6.54 -5.56 -21.76
N MET A 109 -7.70 -6.23 -21.71
CA MET A 109 -8.08 -7.05 -20.55
C MET A 109 -6.89 -7.90 -20.13
N LEU A 110 -6.35 -7.68 -18.92
CA LEU A 110 -5.27 -8.48 -18.37
C LEU A 110 -5.80 -9.91 -18.21
N ALA A 111 -5.21 -10.87 -18.93
CA ALA A 111 -5.36 -12.28 -18.60
C ALA A 111 -4.97 -12.46 -17.12
N LYS A 112 -5.68 -13.32 -16.37
CA LYS A 112 -5.40 -13.56 -14.94
C LYS A 112 -3.90 -13.78 -14.72
N VAL A 113 -3.21 -12.77 -14.17
CA VAL A 113 -1.79 -12.84 -13.85
C VAL A 113 -1.69 -13.46 -12.46
N GLY A 114 -0.99 -14.60 -12.34
CA GLY A 114 -0.64 -15.20 -11.04
C GLY A 114 0.25 -14.26 -10.22
N ALA A 115 0.43 -14.55 -8.93
CA ALA A 115 1.23 -13.74 -8.01
C ALA A 115 2.55 -13.30 -8.67
N ALA A 116 2.76 -11.98 -8.75
CA ALA A 116 3.98 -11.42 -9.32
C ALA A 116 5.17 -11.82 -8.43
N ALA A 117 6.31 -12.13 -9.07
CA ALA A 117 7.56 -12.32 -8.33
C ALA A 117 7.90 -11.03 -7.58
N ASP A 118 8.40 -11.16 -6.35
CA ASP A 118 8.78 -10.03 -5.51
C ASP A 118 9.77 -9.12 -6.25
N ASP A 119 9.38 -7.88 -6.47
CA ASP A 119 10.25 -6.83 -6.98
C ASP A 119 11.12 -6.32 -5.81
N PRO A 120 12.44 -6.56 -5.82
CA PRO A 120 13.31 -6.13 -4.74
C PRO A 120 13.44 -4.61 -4.62
N ASP A 121 13.04 -3.85 -5.65
CA ASP A 121 13.24 -2.40 -5.78
C ASP A 121 11.98 -1.57 -5.48
N ALA A 122 10.88 -2.19 -5.04
CA ALA A 122 9.60 -1.51 -4.82
C ALA A 122 9.57 -0.50 -3.65
N GLY A 123 10.72 -0.01 -3.18
CA GLY A 123 10.76 0.94 -2.07
C GLY A 123 12.10 1.63 -1.79
N GLU A 124 12.97 1.85 -2.78
CA GLU A 124 14.03 2.87 -2.70
C GLU A 124 13.57 4.22 -3.27
#